data_AF-A0A8H8A003-F1
#
_entry.id   AF-A0A8H8A003-F1
#
_cell.length_a   1.000
_cell.length_b   1.000
_cell.length_c   1.000
_cell.angle_alpha   90.00
_cell.angle_beta   90.00
_cell.angle_gamma   90.00
#
_symmetry.space_group_name_H-M   'P 1'
#
loop_
_entity.id
_entity.type
_entity.pdbx_description
1 polymer ?
#
loop_
_entity_poly.entity_id
_entity_poly.type
_entity_poly.pdbx_seq_one_letter_code
_entity_poly.pdbx_strand_id
1 'polypeptide(L)'
;MAGIVVSIQIKDVNLTVEQTLPISDVVITGVPAKNYKVPTRDLKEGVIAINFSTVKNFEDDVKTRASIFVPSVGKVTVAMLERNLVRLASHANKDAVKIPI
;
A
#
# COMPACT_ATOMS: atom_id res chain seq x y z
N MET A 1 -14.43 26.63 1.83
CA MET A 1 -13.58 25.48 2.23
C MET A 1 -12.72 25.14 1.03
N ALA A 2 -11.43 25.49 1.05
CA ALA A 2 -10.55 25.24 -0.08
C ALA A 2 -10.30 23.73 -0.20
N GLY A 3 -10.78 23.11 -1.27
CA GLY A 3 -10.48 21.72 -1.56
C GLY A 3 -8.97 21.59 -1.80
N ILE A 4 -8.30 20.71 -1.05
CA ILE A 4 -6.92 20.35 -1.32
C ILE A 4 -6.92 19.64 -2.68
N VAL A 5 -6.43 20.32 -3.71
CA VAL A 5 -6.12 19.69 -5.00
C VAL A 5 -4.80 18.96 -4.82
N VAL A 6 -4.85 17.64 -4.61
CA VAL A 6 -3.65 16.80 -4.58
C VAL A 6 -3.21 16.56 -6.03
N SER A 7 -2.12 17.18 -6.46
CA SER A 7 -1.49 16.88 -7.75
C SER A 7 -0.59 15.65 -7.61
N ILE A 8 -1.01 14.51 -8.15
CA ILE A 8 -0.13 13.33 -8.28
C ILE A 8 0.83 13.58 -9.44
N GLN A 9 2.13 13.36 -9.21
CA GLN A 9 3.15 13.46 -10.24
C GLN A 9 3.79 12.09 -10.41
N ILE A 10 3.64 11.53 -11.61
CA ILE A 10 4.28 10.27 -12.00
C ILE A 10 5.48 10.63 -12.86
N LYS A 11 6.66 10.21 -12.44
CA LYS A 11 7.92 10.48 -13.14
C LYS A 11 8.74 9.21 -13.18
N ASP A 12 9.29 8.91 -14.34
CA ASP A 12 10.33 7.90 -14.45
C ASP A 12 11.59 8.43 -13.77
N VAL A 13 12.21 7.60 -12.94
CA VAL A 13 13.42 7.93 -12.21
C VAL A 13 14.46 6.85 -12.45
N ASN A 14 15.71 7.26 -12.63
CA ASN A 14 16.85 6.35 -12.73
C ASN A 14 17.51 6.21 -11.36
N LEU A 15 16.75 5.68 -10.40
CA LEU A 15 17.20 5.42 -9.03
C LEU A 15 17.12 3.92 -8.75
N THR A 16 18.08 3.41 -7.98
CA THR A 16 18.04 2.04 -7.50
C THR A 16 17.15 1.90 -6.27
N VAL A 17 16.85 0.66 -5.87
CA VAL A 17 16.08 0.39 -4.64
C VAL A 17 16.82 0.93 -3.43
N GLU A 18 18.14 0.72 -3.37
CA GLU A 18 19.01 1.16 -2.27
C GLU A 18 19.03 2.70 -2.13
N GLN A 19 18.86 3.42 -3.25
CA GLN A 19 18.78 4.88 -3.24
C GLN A 19 17.39 5.40 -2.84
N THR A 20 16.33 4.61 -3.04
CA THR A 20 14.94 5.04 -2.82
C THR A 20 14.43 4.69 -1.43
N LEU A 21 14.85 3.57 -0.83
CA LEU A 21 14.40 3.16 0.50
C LEU A 21 14.68 4.20 1.61
N PRO A 22 15.86 4.87 1.67
CA PRO A 22 16.16 5.81 2.75
C PRO A 22 15.38 7.12 2.67
N ILE A 23 14.86 7.47 1.49
CA ILE A 23 14.14 8.74 1.25
C ILE A 23 12.62 8.57 1.24
N SER A 24 12.13 7.33 1.18
CA SER A 24 10.70 7.03 1.07
C SER A 24 10.00 7.09 2.42
N ASP A 25 8.96 7.91 2.53
CA ASP A 25 8.07 7.94 3.70
C ASP A 25 7.15 6.71 3.79
N VAL A 26 6.83 6.13 2.63
CA VAL A 26 5.98 4.95 2.50
C VAL A 26 6.65 3.95 1.58
N VAL A 27 6.77 2.70 2.03
CA VAL A 27 7.33 1.59 1.24
C VAL A 27 6.29 0.47 1.14
N ILE A 28 5.90 0.14 -0.09
CA ILE A 28 4.95 -0.93 -0.39
C ILE A 28 5.69 -1.99 -1.21
N THR A 29 5.65 -3.25 -0.76
CA THR A 29 6.31 -4.37 -1.44
C THR A 29 5.36 -5.53 -1.71
N GLY A 30 5.50 -6.15 -2.88
CA GLY A 30 4.63 -7.21 -3.40
C GLY A 30 5.40 -8.32 -4.12
N VAL A 31 6.67 -8.54 -3.81
CA VAL A 31 7.52 -9.51 -4.53
C VAL A 31 7.12 -10.95 -4.16
N PRO A 32 6.76 -11.81 -5.14
CA PRO A 32 6.32 -13.18 -4.89
C PRO A 32 7.50 -14.15 -4.71
N ALA A 33 8.55 -13.75 -3.99
CA ALA A 33 9.76 -14.53 -3.79
C ALA A 33 10.09 -14.66 -2.30
N LYS A 34 10.30 -15.89 -1.82
CA LYS A 34 10.57 -16.19 -0.40
C LYS A 34 11.90 -15.65 0.11
N ASN A 35 12.89 -15.64 -0.77
CA ASN A 35 14.24 -15.14 -0.51
C ASN A 35 14.35 -13.61 -0.60
N TYR A 36 13.36 -12.91 -1.14
CA TYR A 36 13.38 -11.45 -1.20
C TYR A 36 13.12 -10.85 0.18
N LYS A 37 14.01 -9.95 0.61
CA LYS A 37 13.91 -9.20 1.86
C LYS A 37 14.36 -7.76 1.63
N VAL A 38 13.57 -6.82 2.10
CA VAL A 38 13.89 -5.40 2.22
C VAL A 38 14.66 -5.23 3.52
N PRO A 39 15.93 -4.80 3.48
CA PRO A 39 16.74 -4.64 4.68
C PRO A 39 16.21 -3.52 5.57
N THR A 40 16.00 -3.79 6.85
CA THR A 40 15.46 -2.79 7.79
C THR A 40 16.38 -1.57 7.88
N ARG A 41 17.70 -1.77 7.84
CA ARG A 41 18.69 -0.69 7.90
C ARG A 41 18.59 0.34 6.76
N ASP A 42 18.07 -0.07 5.60
CA ASP A 42 18.01 0.78 4.40
C ASP A 42 16.72 1.62 4.37
N LEU A 43 15.78 1.34 5.28
CA LEU A 43 14.54 2.11 5.41
C LEU A 43 14.76 3.43 6.15
N LYS A 44 13.95 4.43 5.80
CA LYS A 44 13.81 5.66 6.57
C LYS A 44 13.26 5.38 7.97
N GLU A 45 13.78 6.07 8.98
CA GLU A 45 13.22 6.03 10.34
C GLU A 45 11.78 6.57 10.34
N GLY A 46 10.85 5.85 10.97
CA GLY A 46 9.43 6.21 10.99
C GLY A 46 8.67 5.90 9.70
N VAL A 47 9.24 5.12 8.77
CA VAL A 47 8.57 4.73 7.52
C VAL A 47 7.23 4.01 7.75
N ILE A 48 6.29 4.17 6.82
CA ILE A 48 5.10 3.32 6.72
C ILE A 48 5.44 2.14 5.82
N ALA A 49 5.50 0.94 6.40
CA ALA A 49 5.86 -0.29 5.68
C ALA A 49 4.61 -1.16 5.43
N ILE A 50 4.34 -1.50 4.16
CA ILE A 50 3.15 -2.28 3.76
C ILE A 50 3.60 -3.50 2.95
N ASN A 51 3.28 -4.69 3.45
CA ASN A 51 3.53 -5.95 2.76
C ASN A 51 2.27 -6.41 2.01
N PHE A 52 2.26 -6.21 0.69
CA PHE A 52 1.19 -6.67 -0.21
C PHE A 52 1.31 -8.16 -0.57
N SER A 53 2.54 -8.67 -0.61
CA SER A 53 2.82 -10.07 -0.97
C SER A 53 2.20 -11.07 0.01
N THR A 54 1.87 -12.27 -0.47
CA THR A 54 1.51 -13.41 0.39
C THR A 54 2.70 -13.95 1.18
N VAL A 55 3.91 -13.53 0.80
CA VAL A 55 5.17 -13.86 1.47
C VAL A 55 5.69 -12.62 2.19
N LYS A 56 6.38 -12.80 3.32
CA LYS A 56 7.07 -11.70 4.01
C LYS A 56 8.19 -11.16 3.13
N ASN A 57 8.13 -9.89 2.75
CA ASN A 57 9.20 -9.20 2.03
C ASN A 57 10.02 -8.27 2.92
N PHE A 58 9.62 -7.98 4.15
CA PHE A 58 10.45 -7.25 5.10
C PHE A 58 11.21 -8.21 6.01
N GLU A 59 12.34 -7.76 6.56
CA GLU A 59 13.00 -8.43 7.68
C GLU A 59 12.11 -8.41 8.94
N ASP A 60 12.31 -9.37 9.84
CA ASP A 60 11.43 -9.55 11.00
C ASP A 60 11.54 -8.39 12.02
N ASP A 61 12.62 -7.61 11.96
CA ASP A 61 12.90 -6.45 12.82
C ASP A 61 12.34 -5.12 12.28
N VAL A 62 11.63 -5.12 11.14
CA VAL A 62 11.06 -3.90 10.51
C VAL A 62 10.25 -3.01 11.46
N LYS A 63 9.59 -3.62 12.46
CA LYS A 63 8.80 -2.92 13.49
C LYS A 63 9.63 -2.01 14.39
N THR A 64 10.94 -2.21 14.46
CA THR A 64 11.84 -1.37 15.26
C THR A 64 12.07 0.01 14.63
N ARG A 65 11.83 0.13 13.32
CA ARG A 65 12.09 1.33 12.52
C ARG A 65 10.83 1.93 11.90
N ALA A 66 9.86 1.09 11.53
CA ALA A 66 8.61 1.54 10.95
C ALA A 66 7.68 2.15 12.01
N SER A 67 7.08 3.31 11.72
CA SER A 67 6.04 3.89 12.57
C SER A 67 4.71 3.12 12.45
N ILE A 68 4.45 2.60 11.25
CA ILE A 68 3.29 1.78 10.92
C ILE A 68 3.76 0.60 10.08
N PHE A 69 3.37 -0.62 10.48
CA PHE A 69 3.67 -1.82 9.72
C PHE A 69 2.40 -2.64 9.46
N VAL A 70 2.10 -2.87 8.17
CA VAL A 70 1.01 -3.73 7.71
C VAL A 70 1.60 -5.05 7.20
N PRO A 71 1.47 -6.17 7.94
CA PRO A 71 2.12 -7.43 7.59
C PRO A 71 1.46 -8.18 6.43
N SER A 72 0.19 -7.89 6.14
CA SER A 72 -0.54 -8.46 5.01
C SER A 72 -1.78 -7.62 4.73
N VAL A 73 -2.13 -7.49 3.45
CA VAL A 73 -3.32 -6.75 2.99
C VAL A 73 -4.51 -7.64 2.62
N GLY A 74 -4.37 -8.97 2.69
CA GLY A 74 -5.36 -9.90 2.11
C GLY A 74 -6.79 -9.68 2.60
N LYS A 75 -6.98 -9.38 3.89
CA LYS A 75 -8.31 -9.07 4.46
C LYS A 75 -8.90 -7.78 3.88
N VAL A 76 -8.08 -6.77 3.67
CA VAL A 76 -8.50 -5.49 3.06
C VAL A 76 -8.87 -5.70 1.60
N THR A 77 -8.13 -6.56 0.88
CA THR A 77 -8.47 -6.93 -0.51
C THR A 77 -9.87 -7.54 -0.59
N VAL A 78 -10.20 -8.50 0.28
CA VAL A 78 -11.54 -9.13 0.30
C VAL A 78 -12.64 -8.09 0.58
N ALA A 79 -12.46 -7.25 1.60
CA ALA A 79 -13.42 -6.19 1.92
C ALA A 79 -13.60 -5.19 0.76
N MET A 80 -12.53 -4.87 0.03
CA MET A 80 -12.60 -4.00 -1.14
C MET A 80 -13.32 -4.67 -2.32
N LEU A 81 -13.17 -5.99 -2.50
CA LEU A 81 -13.93 -6.74 -3.49
C LEU A 81 -15.43 -6.77 -3.17
N GLU A 82 -15.81 -7.01 -1.92
CA GLU A 82 -17.21 -6.95 -1.48
C GLU A 82 -17.81 -5.55 -1.69
N ARG A 83 -17.06 -4.50 -1.34
CA ARG A 83 -17.46 -3.11 -1.62
C ARG A 83 -17.61 -2.85 -3.13
N ASN A 84 -16.69 -3.36 -3.94
CA ASN A 84 -16.75 -3.21 -5.39
C ASN A 84 -17.96 -3.96 -5.97
N LEU A 85 -18.32 -5.12 -5.41
CA LEU A 85 -19.51 -5.87 -5.77
C LEU A 85 -20.80 -5.09 -5.44
N VAL A 86 -20.92 -4.57 -4.22
CA VAL A 86 -22.09 -3.74 -3.82
C VAL A 86 -22.20 -2.50 -4.71
N ARG A 87 -21.07 -1.88 -5.04
CA ARG A 87 -21.03 -0.77 -6.00
C ARG A 87 -21.52 -1.22 -7.36
N LEU A 88 -21.03 -2.33 -7.90
CA LEU A 88 -21.46 -2.83 -9.21
C LEU A 88 -22.97 -3.12 -9.24
N ALA A 89 -23.51 -3.74 -8.19
CA ALA A 89 -24.95 -3.98 -8.06
C ALA A 89 -25.75 -2.68 -8.06
N SER A 90 -25.32 -1.65 -7.33
CA SER A 90 -25.94 -0.31 -7.36
C SER A 90 -25.83 0.36 -8.74
N HIS A 91 -24.73 0.16 -9.47
CA HIS A 91 -24.59 0.68 -10.84
C HIS A 91 -25.50 -0.04 -11.84
N ALA A 92 -25.66 -1.36 -11.71
CA ALA A 92 -26.58 -2.15 -12.53
C ALA A 92 -28.04 -1.78 -12.21
N ASN A 93 -28.33 -1.57 -10.93
CA ASN A 93 -29.62 -1.11 -10.43
C ASN A 93 -29.72 0.42 -10.45
N LYS A 94 -29.21 1.13 -11.47
CA LYS A 94 -29.26 2.61 -11.53
C LYS A 94 -30.66 3.24 -11.63
N ASP A 95 -31.73 2.47 -11.35
CA ASP A 95 -33.07 2.93 -10.95
C ASP A 95 -33.41 2.72 -9.45
N ALA A 96 -32.56 2.07 -8.66
CA ALA A 96 -32.83 1.75 -7.26
C ALA A 96 -31.58 1.90 -6.37
N VAL A 97 -31.63 2.91 -5.51
CA VAL A 97 -30.81 3.12 -4.30
C VAL A 97 -29.45 3.81 -4.52
N LYS A 98 -29.44 5.12 -4.20
CA LYS A 98 -28.22 5.89 -3.87
C LYS A 98 -27.78 5.52 -2.45
N ILE A 99 -26.68 4.78 -2.33
CA ILE A 99 -26.02 4.56 -1.04
C ILE A 99 -25.17 5.81 -0.74
N PRO A 100 -25.42 6.55 0.36
CA PRO A 100 -24.58 7.67 0.73
C PRO A 100 -23.22 7.14 1.19
N ILE A 101 -22.17 7.80 0.70
CA ILE A 101 -20.76 7.52 1.02
C ILE A 101 -20.33 8.42 2.16
#